data_AF-A0A3M8ETC0-F1
#
_entry.id   AF-A0A3M8ETC0-F1
#
_cell.length_a   1.000
_cell.length_b   1.000
_cell.length_c   1.000
_cell.angle_alpha   90.00
_cell.angle_beta   90.00
_cell.angle_gamma   90.00
#
_symmetry.space_group_name_H-M   'P 1'
#
loop_
_entity.id
_entity.type
_entity.pdbx_description
1 polymer ?
#
loop_
_entity_poly.entity_id
_entity_poly.type
_entity_poly.pdbx_seq_one_letter_code
_entity_poly.pdbx_strand_id
1 'polypeptide(L)'
;MIRIIPLLIISLGWTSAGMAADTILFPSRNGNVTFSHKRHTEILKDCKNCHDKAPGKISNFGKDYAHKTCKGCHEVRGTGPTKCGACHKK
;
A
#
# COMPACT_ATOMS: atom_id res chain seq x y z
N MET A 1 13.56 51.95 -26.36
CA MET A 1 12.12 51.71 -26.10
C MET A 1 11.93 50.21 -25.92
N ILE A 2 11.63 49.79 -24.70
CA ILE A 2 11.80 48.43 -24.15
C ILE A 2 10.99 47.37 -24.92
N ARG A 3 11.67 46.34 -25.42
CA ARG A 3 11.06 45.11 -25.95
C ARG A 3 10.78 44.18 -24.76
N ILE A 4 9.50 44.03 -24.43
CA ILE A 4 9.02 43.18 -23.34
C ILE A 4 9.12 41.72 -23.82
N ILE A 5 10.10 40.97 -23.31
CA ILE A 5 10.24 39.54 -23.57
C ILE A 5 9.28 38.82 -22.61
N PRO A 6 8.33 38.00 -23.09
CA PRO A 6 7.41 37.32 -22.19
C PRO A 6 8.18 36.28 -21.36
N LEU A 7 8.20 36.50 -20.05
CA LEU A 7 8.66 35.51 -19.07
C LEU A 7 7.73 34.30 -19.17
N LEU A 8 8.20 33.28 -19.88
CA LEU A 8 7.57 31.97 -19.94
C LEU A 8 7.79 31.30 -18.58
N ILE A 9 6.88 31.54 -17.65
CA ILE A 9 6.85 30.87 -16.33
C ILE A 9 6.53 29.40 -16.61
N ILE A 10 7.57 28.58 -16.72
CA ILE A 10 7.46 27.14 -16.77
C ILE A 10 7.00 26.70 -15.38
N SER A 11 5.69 26.60 -15.21
CA SER A 11 5.09 25.87 -14.11
C SER A 11 5.42 24.39 -14.31
N LEU A 12 6.51 23.94 -13.68
CA LEU A 12 6.75 22.51 -13.48
C LEU A 12 5.60 22.00 -12.60
N GLY A 13 4.55 21.50 -13.26
CA GLY A 13 3.52 20.71 -12.63
C GLY A 13 4.16 19.49 -12.00
N TRP A 14 4.38 19.55 -10.69
CA TRP A 14 4.81 18.40 -9.90
C TRP A 14 3.63 17.44 -9.81
N THR A 15 3.44 16.64 -10.85
CA THR A 15 2.60 15.45 -10.77
C THR A 15 3.32 14.46 -9.87
N SER A 16 3.05 14.54 -8.57
CA SER A 16 3.46 13.50 -7.63
C SER A 16 2.62 12.25 -7.90
N ALA A 17 3.06 11.46 -8.87
CA ALA A 17 2.64 10.07 -8.97
C ALA A 17 3.12 9.37 -7.69
N GLY A 18 2.24 9.25 -6.70
CA GLY A 18 2.53 8.58 -5.45
C GLY A 18 2.83 7.11 -5.72
N MET A 19 4.11 6.74 -5.73
CA MET A 19 4.51 5.35 -5.85
C MET A 19 4.10 4.61 -4.57
N ALA A 20 3.44 3.47 -4.72
CA ALA A 20 3.14 2.62 -3.57
C ALA A 20 4.45 2.05 -3.01
N ALA A 21 4.61 2.04 -1.68
CA ALA A 21 5.80 1.50 -1.05
C ALA A 21 5.95 0.00 -1.34
N ASP A 22 7.18 -0.45 -1.61
CA ASP A 22 7.48 -1.86 -1.87
C ASP A 22 7.22 -2.74 -0.65
N THR A 23 7.53 -2.21 0.53
CA THR A 23 7.30 -2.83 1.83
C THR A 23 6.68 -1.80 2.78
N ILE A 24 5.73 -2.24 3.58
CA ILE A 24 4.99 -1.42 4.53
C ILE A 24 5.15 -2.03 5.92
N LEU A 25 5.56 -1.22 6.89
CA LEU A 25 5.59 -1.61 8.30
C LEU A 25 4.27 -1.19 8.95
N PHE A 26 3.58 -2.14 9.56
CA PHE A 26 2.40 -1.89 10.39
C PHE A 26 2.78 -2.03 11.86
N PRO A 27 2.91 -0.92 12.60
CA PRO A 27 3.16 -0.96 14.04
C PRO A 27 1.98 -1.63 14.75
N SER A 28 2.27 -2.52 15.69
CA SER A 28 1.25 -3.17 16.50
C SER A 28 1.79 -3.54 17.87
N ARG A 29 0.93 -3.42 18.89
CA ARG A 29 1.25 -3.81 20.28
C ARG A 29 1.66 -5.29 20.40
N ASN A 30 1.19 -6.13 19.49
CA ASN A 30 1.45 -7.57 19.52
C ASN A 30 2.73 -7.98 18.75
N GLY A 31 3.48 -7.01 18.24
CA GLY A 31 4.61 -7.21 17.33
C GLY A 31 4.30 -6.59 15.97
N ASN A 32 5.29 -5.92 15.39
CA ASN A 32 5.14 -5.25 14.11
C ASN A 32 4.90 -6.28 13.01
N VAL A 33 4.15 -5.86 11.98
CA VAL A 33 3.89 -6.68 10.80
C VAL A 33 4.56 -6.01 9.61
N THR A 34 5.53 -6.68 9.02
CA THR A 34 6.16 -6.25 7.77
C THR A 34 5.40 -6.85 6.60
N PHE A 35 4.80 -6.01 5.77
CA PHE A 35 4.01 -6.40 4.62
C PHE A 35 4.74 -6.06 3.32
N SER A 36 5.09 -7.07 2.54
CA SER A 36 5.71 -6.90 1.22
C SER A 36 4.65 -6.60 0.16
N HIS A 37 4.21 -5.35 0.08
CA HIS A 37 3.18 -4.90 -0.86
C HIS A 37 3.54 -5.22 -2.32
N LYS A 38 4.79 -4.98 -2.75
CA LYS A 38 5.27 -5.30 -4.10
C LYS A 38 5.15 -6.78 -4.45
N ARG A 39 5.52 -7.67 -3.53
CA ARG A 39 5.40 -9.11 -3.75
C ARG A 39 3.94 -9.52 -3.96
N HIS A 40 3.02 -8.91 -3.22
CA HIS A 40 1.59 -9.18 -3.40
C HIS A 40 1.08 -8.65 -4.74
N THR A 41 1.51 -7.48 -5.19
CA THR A 41 1.10 -6.95 -6.50
C THR A 41 1.66 -7.79 -7.66
N GLU A 42 2.89 -8.31 -7.54
CA GLU A 42 3.50 -9.19 -8.54
C GLU A 42 2.78 -10.55 -8.69
N ILE A 43 2.34 -11.12 -7.56
CA ILE A 43 1.64 -12.42 -7.53
C ILE A 43 0.17 -12.28 -7.91
N LEU A 44 -0.52 -11.28 -7.34
CA LEU A 44 -1.97 -11.15 -7.48
C LEU A 44 -2.36 -10.43 -8.77
N LYS A 45 -1.54 -9.49 -9.24
CA LYS A 45 -1.77 -8.64 -10.43
C LYS A 45 -3.15 -7.95 -10.47
N ASP A 46 -3.83 -7.86 -9.34
CA ASP A 46 -5.13 -7.23 -9.21
C ASP A 46 -5.20 -6.50 -7.86
N CYS A 47 -5.26 -5.18 -7.95
CA CYS A 47 -5.33 -4.26 -6.82
C CYS A 47 -6.66 -4.39 -6.04
N LYS A 48 -7.72 -4.90 -6.68
CA LYS A 48 -9.06 -5.00 -6.07
C LYS A 48 -9.15 -6.04 -4.97
N ASN A 49 -8.18 -6.95 -4.88
CA ASN A 49 -8.09 -7.91 -3.76
C ASN A 49 -7.91 -7.21 -2.40
N CYS A 50 -7.41 -5.97 -2.39
CA CYS A 50 -7.18 -5.19 -1.18
C CYS A 50 -7.76 -3.77 -1.25
N HIS A 51 -7.99 -3.22 -2.44
CA HIS A 51 -8.53 -1.87 -2.62
C HIS A 51 -9.88 -1.95 -3.34
N ASP A 52 -10.96 -1.84 -2.57
CA ASP A 52 -12.32 -1.83 -3.13
C ASP A 52 -12.59 -0.62 -4.06
N LYS A 53 -11.78 0.43 -3.92
CA LYS A 53 -11.81 1.66 -4.71
C LYS A 53 -10.47 1.88 -5.41
N ALA A 54 -10.23 3.09 -5.91
CA ALA A 54 -8.93 3.48 -6.41
C ALA A 54 -7.82 3.17 -5.37
N PRO A 55 -6.67 2.62 -5.81
CA PRO A 55 -5.54 2.35 -4.93
C PRO A 55 -5.14 3.59 -4.13
N GLY A 56 -4.89 3.41 -2.85
CA GLY A 56 -4.64 4.50 -1.91
C GLY A 56 -4.77 4.05 -0.46
N LYS A 57 -4.81 5.00 0.48
CA LYS A 57 -5.02 4.66 1.89
C LYS A 57 -6.39 3.99 2.06
N ILE A 58 -6.39 2.82 2.68
CA ILE A 58 -7.61 2.10 3.06
C ILE A 58 -8.14 2.75 4.33
N SER A 59 -9.31 3.41 4.26
CA SER A 59 -9.83 4.27 5.34
C SER A 59 -10.20 3.49 6.61
N ASN A 60 -10.63 2.24 6.48
CA ASN A 60 -10.97 1.34 7.58
C ASN A 60 -9.84 0.35 7.92
N PHE A 61 -8.60 0.65 7.52
CA PHE A 61 -7.47 -0.22 7.82
C PHE A 61 -7.23 -0.33 9.33
N GLY A 62 -7.18 -1.56 9.82
CA GLY A 62 -7.06 -1.86 11.25
C GLY A 62 -7.08 -3.37 11.49
N LYS A 63 -7.17 -3.77 12.77
CA LYS A 63 -7.12 -5.18 13.19
C LYS A 63 -8.13 -6.06 12.43
N ASP A 64 -9.39 -5.65 12.42
CA ASP A 64 -10.47 -6.47 11.86
C ASP A 64 -10.36 -6.57 10.34
N TYR A 65 -9.99 -5.46 9.69
CA TYR A 65 -9.68 -5.46 8.26
C TYR A 65 -8.49 -6.40 7.94
N ALA A 66 -7.37 -6.26 8.65
CA ALA A 66 -6.17 -7.06 8.39
C ALA A 66 -6.40 -8.56 8.65
N HIS A 67 -7.10 -8.92 9.73
CA HIS A 67 -7.41 -10.32 10.00
C HIS A 67 -8.43 -10.91 9.03
N LYS A 68 -9.37 -10.11 8.52
CA LYS A 68 -10.32 -10.57 7.49
C LYS A 68 -9.64 -10.70 6.12
N THR A 69 -8.90 -9.68 5.70
CA THR A 69 -8.34 -9.61 4.34
C THR A 69 -7.02 -10.37 4.23
N CYS A 70 -6.03 -10.08 5.09
CA CYS A 70 -4.72 -10.71 4.99
C CYS A 70 -4.77 -12.19 5.39
N LYS A 71 -5.21 -12.48 6.62
CA LYS A 71 -5.30 -13.86 7.12
C LYS A 71 -6.35 -14.66 6.36
N GLY A 72 -7.53 -14.09 6.09
CA GLY A 72 -8.58 -14.78 5.35
C GLY A 72 -8.15 -15.20 3.94
N CYS A 73 -7.46 -14.33 3.19
CA CYS A 73 -6.91 -14.69 1.89
C CYS A 73 -5.87 -15.83 2.00
N HIS A 74 -4.97 -15.76 2.98
CA HIS A 74 -3.97 -16.81 3.20
C HIS A 74 -4.59 -18.15 3.59
N GLU A 75 -5.68 -18.14 4.37
CA GLU A 75 -6.42 -19.34 4.74
C GLU A 75 -7.10 -19.97 3.53
N VAL A 76 -7.84 -19.17 2.75
CA VAL A 76 -8.58 -19.65 1.56
C VAL A 76 -7.64 -20.20 0.50
N ARG A 77 -6.51 -19.53 0.27
CA ARG A 77 -5.54 -19.97 -0.74
C ARG A 77 -4.58 -21.05 -0.23
N GLY A 78 -4.54 -21.30 1.08
CA GLY A 78 -3.55 -22.20 1.69
C GLY A 78 -2.11 -21.71 1.52
N THR A 79 -1.89 -20.41 1.30
CA THR A 79 -0.56 -19.81 1.08
C THR A 79 -0.34 -18.64 2.01
N GLY A 80 0.86 -18.51 2.56
CA GLY A 80 1.21 -17.38 3.43
C GLY A 80 0.86 -17.62 4.91
N PRO A 81 1.23 -16.67 5.79
CA PRO A 81 1.10 -16.85 7.23
C PRO A 81 -0.35 -16.71 7.72
N THR A 82 -0.77 -17.66 8.57
CA THR A 82 -2.09 -17.66 9.24
C THR A 82 -1.99 -17.68 10.78
N LYS A 83 -0.81 -18.00 11.32
CA LYS A 83 -0.54 -18.03 12.78
C LYS A 83 -0.12 -16.65 13.28
N CYS A 84 -0.50 -16.30 14.51
CA CYS A 84 -0.26 -14.97 15.09
C CYS A 84 1.21 -14.51 14.98
N GLY A 85 2.15 -15.33 15.48
CA GLY A 85 3.59 -15.03 15.46
C GLY A 85 4.26 -15.20 14.09
N ALA A 86 3.54 -15.67 13.07
CA ALA A 86 4.04 -15.70 11.71
C ALA A 86 3.93 -14.32 11.04
N CYS A 87 2.91 -13.52 11.42
CA CYS A 87 2.76 -12.14 10.99
C CYS A 87 3.35 -11.14 11.99
N HIS A 88 3.00 -11.27 13.27
CA HIS A 88 3.42 -10.35 14.34
C HIS A 88 4.79 -10.76 14.87
N LYS A 89 5.83 -10.04 14.44
CA LYS A 89 7.20 -10.23 14.90
C LYS A 89 7.50 -9.19 15.98
N LYS A 90 7.84 -9.68 17.18
CA LYS A 90 8.35 -8.86 18.28
C LYS A 90 9.85 -8.72 18.17
#